data_AF-A0A2E6H9R4-F1
#
_entry.id   AF-A0A2E6H9R4-F1
#
_cell.length_a   1.000
_cell.length_b   1.000
_cell.length_c   1.000
_cell.angle_alpha   90.00
_cell.angle_beta   90.00
_cell.angle_gamma   90.00
#
_symmetry.space_group_name_H-M   'P 1'
#
loop_
_entity.id
_entity.type
_entity.pdbx_description
1 polymer ?
#
loop_
_entity_poly.entity_id
_entity_poly.type
_entity_poly.pdbx_seq_one_letter_code
_entity_poly.pdbx_strand_id
1 'polypeptide(L)'
;MKKIILATMLISTAAMANPEFNTVKVSDGKVAHCKTSYDLYRNKVGVYSAKATSATITDDTIEFKINLKFLACEKNEDSYNFVYKKPYARFEYNTVSTQDLIVAKASEVKLKAYKDGVYKILTAQLIENESKVTKTIKVSLSDALDNSESNKGSIDFWIVKKMNYQIENQDVNFNDLRNFGSYRINFKVEETVDGPKVNLL
;
A
#
# COMPACT_ATOMS: atom_id res chain seq x y z
N MET A 1 -0.05 62.01 -25.68
CA MET A 1 -1.37 61.38 -25.40
C MET A 1 -1.16 60.21 -24.44
N LYS A 2 -2.03 60.09 -23.44
CA LYS A 2 -1.87 59.21 -22.28
C LYS A 2 -2.14 57.72 -22.61
N LYS A 3 -1.36 56.88 -21.93
CA LYS A 3 -1.30 55.41 -21.84
C LYS A 3 -2.66 54.70 -21.88
N ILE A 4 -2.71 53.53 -22.54
CA ILE A 4 -3.35 52.32 -22.01
C ILE A 4 -2.51 51.10 -22.44
N ILE A 5 -1.65 50.61 -21.54
CA ILE A 5 -1.04 49.28 -21.67
C ILE A 5 -2.04 48.33 -21.02
N LEU A 6 -2.71 47.52 -21.84
CA LEU A 6 -3.63 46.49 -21.39
C LEU A 6 -2.79 45.34 -20.83
N ALA A 7 -2.59 45.34 -19.50
CA ALA A 7 -1.95 44.24 -18.80
C ALA A 7 -2.94 43.07 -18.75
N THR A 8 -2.75 42.12 -19.67
CA THR A 8 -3.40 40.81 -19.64
C THR A 8 -2.95 40.08 -18.39
N MET A 9 -3.81 40.12 -17.36
CA MET A 9 -3.72 39.28 -16.17
C MET A 9 -3.94 37.83 -16.63
N LEU A 10 -2.85 37.14 -16.95
CA LEU A 10 -2.82 35.69 -17.07
C LEU A 10 -3.17 35.14 -15.69
N ILE A 11 -4.43 34.76 -15.54
CA ILE A 11 -4.93 33.98 -14.41
C ILE A 11 -4.17 32.66 -14.49
N SER A 12 -3.10 32.59 -13.72
CA SER A 12 -2.39 31.37 -13.37
C SER A 12 -3.41 30.45 -12.70
N THR A 13 -4.01 29.58 -13.50
CA THR A 13 -4.62 28.36 -13.00
C THR A 13 -3.51 27.62 -12.29
N ALA A 14 -3.52 27.71 -10.96
CA ALA A 14 -2.71 26.86 -10.11
C ALA A 14 -3.05 25.42 -10.52
N ALA A 15 -2.17 24.82 -11.33
CA ALA A 15 -2.19 23.42 -11.64
C ALA A 15 -2.28 22.71 -10.28
N MET A 16 -3.42 22.05 -10.06
CA MET A 16 -3.62 21.25 -8.86
C MET A 16 -2.47 20.25 -8.81
N ALA A 17 -1.57 20.46 -7.85
CA ALA A 17 -0.48 19.56 -7.58
C ALA A 17 -1.10 18.17 -7.38
N ASN A 18 -0.87 17.30 -8.36
CA ASN A 18 -1.25 15.91 -8.30
C ASN A 18 -0.62 15.36 -7.01
N PRO A 19 -1.36 14.73 -6.08
CA PRO A 19 -0.80 14.30 -4.82
C PRO A 19 0.39 13.39 -5.10
N GLU A 20 1.59 13.88 -4.78
CA GLU A 20 2.86 13.18 -4.99
C GLU A 20 2.84 11.92 -4.11
N PHE A 21 2.46 10.79 -4.70
CA PHE A 21 2.56 9.48 -4.05
C PHE A 21 4.02 9.05 -4.06
N ASN A 22 4.86 9.74 -3.27
CA ASN A 22 6.31 9.58 -3.34
C ASN A 22 6.82 8.20 -2.89
N THR A 23 5.99 7.33 -2.30
CA THR A 23 6.40 5.95 -1.97
C THR A 23 5.20 4.99 -1.86
N VAL A 24 5.12 4.01 -2.76
CA VAL A 24 4.14 2.91 -2.70
C VAL A 24 4.90 1.61 -2.94
N LYS A 25 4.54 0.49 -2.30
CA LYS A 25 5.28 -0.79 -2.43
C LYS A 25 4.54 -1.76 -3.34
N VAL A 26 5.32 -2.52 -4.13
CA VAL A 26 4.83 -3.52 -5.10
C VAL A 26 5.15 -4.94 -4.66
N SER A 27 4.71 -5.94 -5.42
CA SER A 27 4.90 -7.37 -5.13
C SER A 27 6.33 -7.87 -4.99
N ASP A 28 7.34 -7.05 -5.31
CA ASP A 28 8.76 -7.41 -5.18
C ASP A 28 9.45 -6.76 -3.95
N GLY A 29 8.71 -6.05 -3.08
CA GLY A 29 9.29 -5.38 -1.91
C GLY A 29 9.83 -3.97 -2.18
N LYS A 30 10.02 -3.59 -3.45
CA LYS A 30 10.63 -2.33 -3.86
C LYS A 30 9.60 -1.20 -3.94
N VAL A 31 10.11 0.03 -3.97
CA VAL A 31 9.32 1.21 -4.27
C VAL A 31 8.81 1.12 -5.71
N ALA A 32 7.51 1.30 -5.88
CA ALA A 32 6.87 1.41 -7.18
C ALA A 32 7.09 2.80 -7.76
N HIS A 33 7.27 2.83 -9.07
CA HIS A 33 7.12 4.04 -9.86
C HIS A 33 5.98 3.84 -10.86
N CYS A 34 5.40 4.93 -11.31
CA CYS A 34 4.45 4.96 -12.40
C CYS A 34 4.82 6.14 -13.28
N LYS A 35 5.86 5.96 -14.11
CA LYS A 35 6.42 7.02 -14.95
C LYS A 35 6.53 6.61 -16.41
N THR A 36 6.45 5.31 -16.70
CA THR A 36 6.68 4.75 -18.02
C THR A 36 5.63 3.70 -18.38
N SER A 37 5.53 3.35 -19.66
CA SER A 37 4.69 2.23 -20.13
C SER A 37 5.10 0.90 -19.50
N TYR A 38 6.39 0.71 -19.23
CA TYR A 38 6.90 -0.46 -18.53
C TYR A 38 6.32 -0.58 -17.11
N ASP A 39 6.12 0.54 -16.41
CA ASP A 39 5.55 0.56 -15.07
C ASP A 39 4.07 0.12 -15.06
N LEU A 40 3.31 0.35 -16.14
CA LEU A 40 1.93 -0.16 -16.26
C LEU A 40 1.94 -1.69 -16.17
N TYR A 41 2.80 -2.35 -16.95
CA TYR A 41 2.89 -3.81 -16.95
C TYR A 41 3.48 -4.36 -15.65
N ARG A 42 4.46 -3.68 -15.06
CA ARG A 42 5.05 -4.07 -13.77
C ARG A 42 4.01 -4.00 -12.64
N ASN A 43 3.16 -2.98 -12.64
CA ASN A 43 2.16 -2.71 -11.60
C ASN A 43 0.72 -3.12 -11.98
N LYS A 44 0.58 -4.03 -12.95
CA LYS A 44 -0.68 -4.43 -13.58
C LYS A 44 -1.78 -4.97 -12.66
N VAL A 45 -1.44 -5.41 -11.44
CA VAL A 45 -2.40 -5.91 -10.44
C VAL A 45 -2.57 -4.95 -9.25
N GLY A 46 -2.23 -3.68 -9.49
CA GLY A 46 -2.24 -2.60 -8.52
C GLY A 46 -1.00 -2.60 -7.62
N VAL A 47 -0.96 -1.62 -6.74
CA VAL A 47 0.06 -1.41 -5.71
C VAL A 47 -0.63 -0.93 -4.43
N TYR A 48 0.11 -0.86 -3.32
CA TYR A 48 -0.44 -0.27 -2.11
C TYR A 48 0.58 0.61 -1.39
N SER A 49 0.06 1.59 -0.67
CA SER A 49 0.80 2.38 0.30
C SER A 49 0.22 2.13 1.68
N ALA A 50 1.08 2.23 2.68
CA ALA A 50 0.66 2.04 4.05
C ALA A 50 1.46 2.93 4.99
N LYS A 51 0.78 3.39 6.04
CA LYS A 51 1.37 4.23 7.07
C LYS A 51 0.74 3.89 8.41
N ALA A 52 1.57 3.54 9.39
CA ALA A 52 1.14 3.52 10.78
C ALA A 52 0.91 4.97 11.24
N THR A 53 -0.27 5.24 11.79
CA THR A 53 -0.64 6.60 12.24
C THR A 53 -0.62 6.75 13.75
N SER A 54 -0.81 5.66 14.47
CA SER A 54 -0.74 5.65 15.93
C SER A 54 -0.46 4.24 16.42
N ALA A 55 0.10 4.15 17.62
CA ALA A 55 0.19 2.93 18.39
C ALA A 55 -0.28 3.22 19.81
N THR A 56 -1.02 2.29 20.40
CA THR A 56 -1.44 2.35 21.80
C THR A 56 -1.15 1.01 22.45
N ILE A 57 -0.80 1.04 23.73
CA ILE A 57 -0.66 -0.17 24.54
C ILE A 57 -1.82 -0.26 25.51
N THR A 58 -2.38 -1.45 25.65
CA THR A 58 -3.41 -1.77 26.64
C THR A 58 -3.11 -3.16 27.15
N ASP A 59 -2.88 -3.27 28.45
CA ASP A 59 -2.40 -4.47 29.11
C ASP A 59 -1.11 -5.00 28.43
N ASP A 60 -1.13 -6.25 27.95
CA ASP A 60 -0.02 -6.89 27.23
C ASP A 60 -0.17 -6.82 25.69
N THR A 61 -1.00 -5.91 25.17
CA THR A 61 -1.29 -5.80 23.74
C THR A 61 -0.91 -4.42 23.21
N ILE A 62 -0.18 -4.39 22.08
CA ILE A 62 0.00 -3.19 21.28
C ILE A 62 -1.01 -3.19 20.14
N GLU A 63 -1.72 -2.09 19.99
CA GLU A 63 -2.62 -1.81 18.88
C GLU A 63 -2.02 -0.78 17.94
N PHE A 64 -1.78 -1.16 16.70
CA PHE A 64 -1.31 -0.29 15.63
C PHE A 64 -2.45 0.11 14.71
N LYS A 65 -2.66 1.40 14.53
CA LYS A 65 -3.60 1.93 13.52
C LYS A 65 -2.85 2.17 12.22
N ILE A 66 -3.24 1.49 11.15
CA ILE A 66 -2.58 1.50 9.85
C ILE A 66 -3.54 2.03 8.79
N ASN A 67 -3.14 3.10 8.14
CA ASN A 67 -3.83 3.64 6.98
C ASN A 67 -3.26 3.01 5.72
N LEU A 68 -4.10 2.31 4.98
CA LEU A 68 -3.82 1.68 3.70
C LEU A 68 -4.42 2.50 2.55
N LYS A 69 -3.68 2.59 1.45
CA LYS A 69 -4.14 3.18 0.19
C LYS A 69 -3.84 2.21 -0.94
N PHE A 70 -4.87 1.79 -1.67
CA PHE A 70 -4.75 0.92 -2.82
C PHE A 70 -4.79 1.76 -4.10
N LEU A 71 -3.83 1.50 -4.99
CA LEU A 71 -3.58 2.32 -6.17
C LEU A 71 -3.37 1.41 -7.39
N ALA A 72 -3.56 1.96 -8.59
CA ALA A 72 -3.18 1.36 -9.86
C ALA A 72 -2.33 2.36 -10.65
N CYS A 73 -1.35 1.86 -11.39
CA CYS A 73 -0.61 2.69 -12.35
C CYS A 73 -1.46 2.78 -13.62
N GLU A 74 -1.87 3.98 -14.00
CA GLU A 74 -2.69 4.24 -15.19
C GLU A 74 -2.01 5.31 -16.07
N LYS A 75 -2.23 5.23 -17.39
CA LYS A 75 -1.80 6.24 -18.35
C LYS A 75 -2.95 7.23 -18.55
N ASN A 76 -2.68 8.50 -18.28
CA ASN A 76 -3.51 9.64 -18.66
C ASN A 76 -2.87 10.31 -19.89
N GLU A 77 -3.64 11.04 -20.69
CA GLU A 77 -3.26 11.74 -21.96
C GLU A 77 -1.76 11.71 -22.28
N ASP A 78 -0.93 12.45 -21.51
CA ASP A 78 0.53 12.52 -21.69
C ASP A 78 1.37 12.07 -20.48
N SER A 79 0.79 11.41 -19.48
CA SER A 79 1.52 11.03 -18.26
C SER A 79 1.09 9.70 -17.64
N TYR A 80 1.96 9.13 -16.81
CA TYR A 80 1.69 7.93 -16.02
C TYR A 80 1.53 8.36 -14.57
N ASN A 81 0.47 7.92 -13.90
CA ASN A 81 0.22 8.28 -12.52
C ASN A 81 -0.41 7.13 -11.73
N PHE A 82 -0.17 7.12 -10.43
CA PHE A 82 -0.93 6.28 -9.52
C PHE A 82 -2.31 6.90 -9.26
N VAL A 83 -3.36 6.11 -9.48
CA VAL A 83 -4.75 6.49 -9.18
C VAL A 83 -5.34 5.53 -8.17
N TYR A 84 -6.28 6.01 -7.34
CA TYR A 84 -6.95 5.16 -6.36
C TYR A 84 -7.75 4.05 -7.04
N LYS A 85 -7.46 2.81 -6.64
CA LYS A 85 -8.15 1.63 -7.16
C LYS A 85 -8.48 0.70 -6.02
N LYS A 86 -9.70 0.15 -6.02
CA LYS A 86 -10.13 -0.78 -4.98
C LYS A 86 -9.32 -2.09 -5.03
N PRO A 87 -9.06 -2.74 -3.89
CA PRO A 87 -8.22 -3.94 -3.84
C PRO A 87 -8.79 -5.15 -4.60
N TYR A 88 -10.13 -5.24 -4.75
CA TYR A 88 -10.83 -6.29 -5.53
C TYR A 88 -11.27 -5.83 -6.91
N ALA A 89 -10.74 -4.71 -7.41
CA ALA A 89 -11.01 -4.26 -8.76
C ALA A 89 -10.60 -5.31 -9.80
N ARG A 90 -11.29 -5.30 -10.95
CA ARG A 90 -10.88 -6.00 -12.16
C ARG A 90 -9.72 -5.23 -12.80
N PHE A 91 -8.68 -5.94 -13.18
CA PHE A 91 -7.52 -5.43 -13.90
C PHE A 91 -7.43 -6.13 -15.24
N GLU A 92 -7.05 -5.38 -16.27
CA GLU A 92 -6.94 -5.85 -17.65
C GLU A 92 -5.57 -5.43 -18.19
N TYR A 93 -4.85 -6.36 -18.78
CA TYR A 93 -3.55 -6.09 -19.38
C TYR A 93 -3.20 -7.12 -20.44
N ASN A 94 -2.40 -6.73 -21.43
CA ASN A 94 -1.86 -7.65 -22.42
C ASN A 94 -0.54 -8.27 -21.92
N THR A 95 -0.32 -9.54 -22.24
CA THR A 95 1.00 -10.15 -22.08
C THR A 95 2.00 -9.49 -23.04
N VAL A 96 3.27 -9.39 -22.62
CA VAL A 96 4.31 -8.79 -23.49
C VAL A 96 4.63 -9.70 -24.68
N SER A 97 4.63 -11.02 -24.47
CA SER A 97 5.05 -12.00 -25.48
C SER A 97 3.94 -12.41 -26.45
N THR A 98 2.74 -12.72 -25.94
CA THR A 98 1.65 -13.28 -26.76
C THR A 98 0.58 -12.26 -27.13
N GLN A 99 0.61 -11.06 -26.54
CA GLN A 99 -0.43 -10.02 -26.67
C GLN A 99 -1.83 -10.48 -26.25
N ASP A 100 -1.92 -11.59 -25.49
CA ASP A 100 -3.18 -12.08 -24.94
C ASP A 100 -3.70 -11.10 -23.89
N LEU A 101 -4.99 -10.79 -23.95
CA LEU A 101 -5.68 -10.00 -22.94
C LEU A 101 -5.96 -10.87 -21.71
N ILE A 102 -5.35 -10.49 -20.60
CA ILE A 102 -5.54 -11.12 -19.30
C ILE A 102 -6.45 -10.26 -18.43
N VAL A 103 -7.49 -10.90 -17.91
CA VAL A 103 -8.37 -10.37 -16.89
C VAL A 103 -7.94 -10.91 -15.54
N ALA A 104 -7.59 -10.03 -14.59
CA ALA A 104 -7.18 -10.39 -13.25
C ALA A 104 -8.14 -9.79 -12.20
N LYS A 105 -8.58 -10.61 -11.25
CA LYS A 105 -9.43 -10.16 -10.13
C LYS A 105 -9.03 -10.86 -8.84
N ALA A 106 -8.95 -10.11 -7.75
CA ALA A 106 -8.72 -10.70 -6.44
C ALA A 106 -10.01 -11.38 -5.93
N SER A 107 -9.90 -12.62 -5.47
CA SER A 107 -10.95 -13.31 -4.72
C SER A 107 -10.82 -13.06 -3.21
N GLU A 108 -9.61 -12.77 -2.73
CA GLU A 108 -9.32 -12.48 -1.34
C GLU A 108 -8.17 -11.47 -1.22
N VAL A 109 -8.30 -10.48 -0.33
CA VAL A 109 -7.21 -9.55 0.01
C VAL A 109 -7.05 -9.50 1.53
N LYS A 110 -5.85 -9.84 2.01
CA LYS A 110 -5.49 -9.90 3.43
C LYS A 110 -4.34 -8.97 3.76
N LEU A 111 -4.44 -8.28 4.90
CA LEU A 111 -3.31 -7.66 5.59
C LEU A 111 -2.75 -8.67 6.58
N LYS A 112 -1.46 -8.96 6.48
CA LYS A 112 -0.74 -9.82 7.42
C LYS A 112 0.29 -8.99 8.17
N ALA A 113 0.49 -9.27 9.45
CA ALA A 113 1.65 -8.77 10.21
C ALA A 113 2.48 -9.94 10.74
N TYR A 114 3.79 -9.75 10.81
CA TYR A 114 4.74 -10.73 11.31
C TYR A 114 5.89 -10.06 12.08
N LYS A 115 6.54 -10.85 12.93
CA LYS A 115 7.80 -10.48 13.57
C LYS A 115 8.96 -10.86 12.67
N ASP A 116 9.83 -9.89 12.37
CA ASP A 116 11.04 -10.13 11.59
C ASP A 116 11.99 -11.10 12.32
N GLY A 117 12.77 -11.88 11.57
CA GLY A 117 13.73 -12.85 12.12
C GLY A 117 13.16 -14.21 12.55
N VAL A 118 11.86 -14.31 12.88
CA VAL A 118 11.20 -15.59 13.27
C VAL A 118 10.00 -15.98 12.41
N TYR A 119 9.62 -15.16 11.42
CA TYR A 119 8.53 -15.43 10.46
C TYR A 119 7.19 -15.86 11.09
N LYS A 120 6.93 -15.45 12.34
CA LYS A 120 5.68 -15.75 13.05
C LYS A 120 4.58 -14.81 12.56
N ILE A 121 3.48 -15.35 12.03
CA ILE A 121 2.29 -14.56 11.70
C ILE A 121 1.62 -14.14 13.00
N LEU A 122 1.53 -12.83 13.22
CA LEU A 122 0.90 -12.24 14.41
C LEU A 122 -0.59 -11.97 14.16
N THR A 123 -0.93 -11.56 12.94
CA THR A 123 -2.33 -11.37 12.55
C THR A 123 -2.51 -11.55 11.04
N ALA A 124 -3.74 -11.90 10.65
CA ALA A 124 -4.20 -11.89 9.27
C ALA A 124 -5.65 -11.39 9.23
N GLN A 125 -5.89 -10.24 8.61
CA GLN A 125 -7.21 -9.61 8.54
C GLN A 125 -7.64 -9.42 7.09
N LEU A 126 -8.93 -9.64 6.81
CA LEU A 126 -9.51 -9.30 5.51
C LEU A 126 -9.57 -7.78 5.32
N ILE A 127 -9.29 -7.36 4.10
CA ILE A 127 -9.40 -5.96 3.68
C ILE A 127 -10.75 -5.73 2.99
N GLU A 128 -11.40 -4.63 3.32
CA GLU A 128 -12.64 -4.15 2.68
C GLU A 128 -12.38 -3.71 1.24
N ASN A 129 -13.43 -3.71 0.41
CA ASN A 129 -13.32 -3.31 -0.99
C ASN A 129 -13.35 -1.79 -1.18
N GLU A 130 -12.45 -1.08 -0.50
CA GLU A 130 -12.29 0.38 -0.55
C GLU A 130 -10.85 0.74 -0.93
N SER A 131 -10.67 1.83 -1.67
CA SER A 131 -9.34 2.28 -2.11
C SER A 131 -8.51 2.92 -1.00
N LYS A 132 -9.14 3.30 0.12
CA LYS A 132 -8.49 3.80 1.33
C LYS A 132 -9.13 3.10 2.51
N VAL A 133 -8.34 2.48 3.37
CA VAL A 133 -8.85 1.71 4.50
C VAL A 133 -7.99 2.02 5.72
N THR A 134 -8.61 2.06 6.90
CA THR A 134 -7.89 2.10 8.17
C THR A 134 -8.10 0.79 8.90
N LYS A 135 -7.01 0.12 9.30
CA LYS A 135 -7.05 -1.13 10.05
C LYS A 135 -6.38 -0.97 11.40
N THR A 136 -6.92 -1.64 12.40
CA THR A 136 -6.26 -1.81 13.70
C THR A 136 -5.68 -3.21 13.77
N ILE A 137 -4.36 -3.30 13.91
CA ILE A 137 -3.63 -4.54 14.14
C ILE A 137 -3.33 -4.65 15.63
N LYS A 138 -3.71 -5.78 16.25
CA LYS A 138 -3.39 -6.08 17.64
C LYS A 138 -2.34 -7.18 17.70
N VAL A 139 -1.30 -6.99 18.50
CA VAL A 139 -0.21 -7.96 18.71
C VAL A 139 0.17 -7.99 20.19
N SER A 140 0.58 -9.15 20.71
CA SER A 140 1.15 -9.20 22.07
C SER A 140 2.44 -8.39 22.12
N LEU A 141 2.65 -7.66 23.21
CA LEU A 141 3.86 -6.89 23.48
C LEU A 141 5.11 -7.79 23.41
N SER A 142 5.05 -8.96 24.05
CA SER A 142 6.15 -9.94 24.06
C SER A 142 6.55 -10.41 22.65
N ASP A 143 5.56 -10.55 21.77
CA ASP A 143 5.80 -10.92 20.38
C ASP A 143 6.37 -9.77 19.55
N ALA A 144 6.05 -8.51 19.89
CA ALA A 144 6.45 -7.34 19.11
C ALA A 144 7.82 -6.77 19.49
N LEU A 145 8.29 -6.98 20.73
CA LEU A 145 9.57 -6.47 21.22
C LEU A 145 10.78 -7.27 20.67
N ASP A 146 11.90 -6.58 20.48
CA ASP A 146 13.15 -7.17 20.03
C ASP A 146 13.87 -7.84 21.22
N ASN A 147 14.42 -9.03 21.00
CA ASN A 147 15.06 -9.80 22.08
C ASN A 147 16.32 -9.11 22.65
N SER A 148 16.94 -8.21 21.89
CA SER A 148 18.16 -7.48 22.29
C SER A 148 17.88 -6.18 23.04
N GLU A 149 16.69 -5.60 22.90
CA GLU A 149 16.31 -4.33 23.50
C GLU A 149 14.88 -4.43 24.05
N SER A 150 14.75 -4.56 25.38
CA SER A 150 13.48 -4.87 26.04
C SER A 150 12.38 -3.81 25.89
N ASN A 151 12.68 -2.65 25.30
CA ASN A 151 11.73 -1.55 25.10
C ASN A 151 11.63 -1.08 23.64
N LYS A 152 12.31 -1.72 22.69
CA LYS A 152 12.14 -1.45 21.25
C LYS A 152 11.60 -2.67 20.55
N GLY A 153 10.92 -2.45 19.45
CA GLY A 153 10.43 -3.52 18.63
C GLY A 153 10.18 -3.09 17.20
N SER A 154 10.03 -4.10 16.35
CA SER A 154 9.61 -3.90 14.98
C SER A 154 8.61 -4.96 14.54
N ILE A 155 7.61 -4.51 13.80
CA ILE A 155 6.68 -5.40 13.11
C ILE A 155 6.65 -5.06 11.63
N ASP A 156 6.60 -6.09 10.81
CA ASP A 156 6.44 -5.93 9.38
C ASP A 156 5.00 -6.29 9.00
N PHE A 157 4.44 -5.55 8.06
CA PHE A 157 3.11 -5.84 7.54
C PHE A 157 3.10 -5.84 6.02
N TRP A 158 2.28 -6.72 5.43
CA TRP A 158 2.14 -6.81 3.98
C TRP A 158 0.72 -7.16 3.53
N ILE A 159 0.42 -6.87 2.27
CA ILE A 159 -0.82 -7.29 1.61
C ILE A 159 -0.61 -8.60 0.86
N VAL A 160 -1.51 -9.56 1.03
CA VAL A 160 -1.59 -10.78 0.21
C VAL A 160 -2.89 -10.73 -0.59
N LYS A 161 -2.80 -10.99 -1.89
CA LYS A 161 -3.97 -11.16 -2.75
C LYS A 161 -4.02 -12.57 -3.32
N LYS A 162 -5.14 -13.26 -3.14
CA LYS A 162 -5.48 -14.44 -3.93
C LYS A 162 -6.11 -13.96 -5.23
N MET A 163 -5.40 -14.12 -6.33
CA MET A 163 -5.76 -13.60 -7.64
C MET A 163 -6.30 -14.73 -8.51
N ASN A 164 -7.37 -14.45 -9.23
CA ASN A 164 -7.91 -15.29 -10.28
C ASN A 164 -7.60 -14.60 -11.61
N TYR A 165 -7.04 -15.34 -12.56
CA TYR A 165 -6.71 -14.88 -13.90
C TYR A 165 -7.47 -15.67 -14.93
N GLN A 166 -8.00 -14.95 -15.93
CA GLN A 166 -8.65 -15.50 -17.10
C GLN A 166 -8.00 -14.88 -18.34
N ILE A 167 -7.70 -15.70 -19.34
CA ILE A 167 -7.29 -15.22 -20.66
C ILE A 167 -8.56 -15.09 -21.49
N GLU A 168 -8.93 -13.89 -21.95
CA GLU A 168 -10.30 -13.63 -22.45
C GLU A 168 -10.71 -14.49 -23.66
N ASN A 169 -9.73 -14.88 -24.49
CA ASN A 169 -9.95 -15.69 -25.70
C ASN A 169 -9.49 -17.15 -25.57
N GLN A 170 -9.16 -17.60 -24.36
CA GLN A 170 -8.79 -18.98 -24.09
C GLN A 170 -9.61 -19.49 -22.91
N ASP A 171 -10.04 -20.74 -22.93
CA ASP A 171 -10.71 -21.35 -21.75
C ASP A 171 -9.67 -21.76 -20.68
N VAL A 172 -8.81 -20.80 -20.34
CA VAL A 172 -7.68 -20.98 -19.43
C VAL A 172 -7.87 -20.06 -18.25
N ASN A 173 -8.06 -20.68 -17.09
CA ASN A 173 -8.19 -20.01 -15.80
C ASN A 173 -7.13 -20.53 -14.85
N PHE A 174 -6.49 -19.64 -14.10
CA PHE A 174 -5.54 -20.03 -13.06
C PHE A 174 -5.61 -19.10 -11.86
N ASN A 175 -5.19 -19.62 -10.72
CA ASN A 175 -5.14 -18.87 -9.48
C ASN A 175 -3.68 -18.67 -9.07
N ASP A 176 -3.40 -17.53 -8.47
CA ASP A 176 -2.08 -17.18 -7.96
C ASP A 176 -2.19 -16.52 -6.59
N LEU A 177 -1.16 -16.65 -5.78
CA LEU A 177 -1.05 -15.95 -4.50
C LEU A 177 0.03 -14.87 -4.62
N ARG A 178 -0.39 -13.62 -4.72
CA ARG A 178 0.51 -12.47 -4.85
C ARG A 178 0.78 -11.85 -3.48
N ASN A 179 2.03 -11.89 -3.05
CA ASN A 179 2.51 -11.15 -1.89
C ASN A 179 2.98 -9.77 -2.33
N PHE A 180 2.51 -8.74 -1.65
CA PHE A 180 2.96 -7.36 -1.83
C PHE A 180 4.10 -7.04 -0.87
N GLY A 181 4.98 -6.12 -1.23
CA GLY A 181 6.15 -5.76 -0.42
C GLY A 181 5.78 -5.32 0.99
N SER A 182 6.56 -5.69 1.99
CA SER A 182 6.28 -5.38 3.39
C SER A 182 6.67 -3.95 3.77
N TYR A 183 6.02 -3.39 4.78
CA TYR A 183 6.42 -2.16 5.45
C TYR A 183 6.75 -2.47 6.89
N ARG A 184 7.86 -1.91 7.38
CA ARG A 184 8.27 -2.02 8.78
C ARG A 184 7.71 -0.87 9.59
N ILE A 185 7.18 -1.18 10.75
CA ILE A 185 6.88 -0.24 11.82
C ILE A 185 7.94 -0.46 12.88
N ASN A 186 8.73 0.57 13.16
CA ASN A 186 9.61 0.59 14.32
C ASN A 186 8.90 1.37 15.43
N PHE A 187 9.02 0.91 16.66
CA PHE A 187 8.42 1.57 17.80
C PHE A 187 9.27 1.40 19.06
N LYS A 188 9.00 2.25 20.05
CA LYS A 188 9.60 2.20 21.38
C LYS A 188 8.51 2.29 22.44
N VAL A 189 8.65 1.49 23.50
CA VAL A 189 7.81 1.54 24.70
C VAL A 189 8.54 2.36 25.76
N GLU A 190 7.83 3.29 26.39
CA GLU A 190 8.35 4.13 27.46
C GLU A 190 7.42 4.07 28.66
N GLU A 191 8.00 3.84 29.84
CA GLU A 191 7.27 3.92 31.10
C GLU A 191 7.03 5.39 31.47
N THR A 192 5.77 5.73 31.74
CA THR A 192 5.38 7.08 32.17
C THR A 192 4.57 7.03 33.46
N VAL A 193 4.35 8.18 34.08
CA VAL A 193 3.55 8.31 35.32
C VAL A 193 2.11 7.81 35.10
N ASP A 194 1.60 7.89 33.87
CA ASP A 194 0.26 7.44 33.49
C ASP A 194 0.24 5.97 33.00
N GLY A 195 1.36 5.24 33.11
CA GLY A 195 1.55 3.90 32.54
C GLY A 195 2.39 3.88 31.26
N PRO A 196 2.55 2.70 30.63
CA PRO A 196 3.38 2.55 29.45
C PRO A 196 2.78 3.28 28.23
N LYS A 197 3.63 3.91 27.43
CA LYS A 197 3.27 4.58 26.16
C LYS A 197 4.09 4.02 25.02
N VAL A 198 3.49 3.95 23.82
CA VAL A 198 4.16 3.48 22.61
C VAL A 198 4.38 4.64 21.66
N ASN A 199 5.63 4.86 21.28
CA ASN A 199 6.03 5.87 20.31
C ASN A 199 6.44 5.19 19.00
N LEU A 200 5.86 5.63 17.88
CA LEU A 200 6.31 5.23 16.54
C LEU A 200 7.61 5.98 16.20
N LEU A 201 8.57 5.28 15.60
CA LEU A 201 9.90 5.81 15.23
C LEU A 201 10.00 6.09 13.72
#